data_AF-A0A8S2TZD7-F1
#
_entry.id   AF-A0A8S2TZD7-F1
#
_cell.length_a   1.000
_cell.length_b   1.000
_cell.length_c   1.000
_cell.angle_alpha   90.00
_cell.angle_beta   90.00
_cell.angle_gamma   90.00
#
_symmetry.space_group_name_H-M   'P 1'
#
loop_
_entity.id
_entity.type
_entity.pdbx_description
1 polymer ?
#
loop_
_entity_poly.entity_id
_entity_poly.type
_entity_poly.pdbx_seq_one_letter_code
_entity_poly.pdbx_strand_id
1 'polypeptide(L)'
;MQKQAECSREANGQATGQTTVQEVKHNTMTKEVKDKDRDIERIFMEVPFTGKSTRKFIQDVKGIARDLKPTAKIIAVSKPPKAVRHFFQNKDPISKDLQSNIVYKLSCSSCPATYIGETTRQMFRRLKEHGAMQPSKPTPEDGVRRSARIAAKTKNGSCNSVALCSSSNDRNGDNTVSTDNNSAVARHAQETGHNIDWKNWIILSKDMHPYRLCVREALAIAEFQPSLNVTGTETQQEDPIGAPM
;
A
#
# COMPACT_ATOMS: atom_id res chain seq x y z
N MET A 1 -33.63 54.96 -18.23
CA MET A 1 -34.29 54.45 -19.46
C MET A 1 -33.38 54.72 -20.65
N GLN A 2 -33.26 53.73 -21.55
CA GLN A 2 -32.46 53.72 -22.81
C GLN A 2 -30.93 53.59 -22.61
N LYS A 3 -30.15 52.80 -23.37
CA LYS A 3 -30.36 52.05 -24.62
C LYS A 3 -29.24 50.99 -24.81
N GLN A 4 -29.51 50.01 -25.68
CA GLN A 4 -28.70 48.84 -26.07
C GLN A 4 -27.44 49.16 -26.89
N ALA A 5 -26.48 48.21 -26.90
CA ALA A 5 -25.74 47.80 -28.10
C ALA A 5 -25.17 46.37 -27.92
N GLU A 6 -25.50 45.48 -28.86
CA GLU A 6 -24.89 44.15 -29.08
C GLU A 6 -23.60 44.26 -29.91
N CYS A 7 -22.67 43.31 -29.79
CA CYS A 7 -21.85 42.84 -30.92
C CYS A 7 -21.22 41.47 -30.64
N SER A 8 -21.51 40.50 -31.52
CA SER A 8 -21.02 39.11 -31.55
C SER A 8 -19.62 38.99 -32.14
N ARG A 9 -18.88 37.90 -31.85
CA ARG A 9 -18.17 37.03 -32.84
C ARG A 9 -17.37 35.90 -32.19
N GLU A 10 -17.41 34.75 -32.85
CA GLU A 10 -16.73 33.48 -32.61
C GLU A 10 -15.28 33.47 -33.14
N ALA A 11 -14.43 32.55 -32.61
CA ALA A 11 -13.58 31.60 -33.35
C ALA A 11 -12.19 31.31 -32.72
N ASN A 12 -12.02 30.04 -32.31
CA ASN A 12 -10.94 29.08 -32.65
C ASN A 12 -9.44 29.33 -32.34
N GLY A 13 -8.79 28.30 -31.77
CA GLY A 13 -7.38 27.96 -32.05
C GLY A 13 -6.43 27.80 -30.87
N GLN A 14 -6.39 26.63 -30.23
CA GLN A 14 -5.25 26.19 -29.40
C GLN A 14 -4.24 25.44 -30.28
N ALA A 15 -3.05 26.00 -30.43
CA ALA A 15 -1.90 25.36 -31.07
C ALA A 15 -1.09 24.57 -30.03
N THR A 16 -1.11 23.25 -30.11
CA THR A 16 -0.20 22.35 -29.39
C THR A 16 1.00 22.01 -30.26
N GLY A 17 2.21 22.31 -29.78
CA GLY A 17 3.46 22.00 -30.46
C GLY A 17 3.70 20.49 -30.60
N GLN A 18 4.04 20.08 -31.82
CA GLN A 18 4.42 18.73 -32.18
C GLN A 18 5.95 18.59 -32.02
N THR A 19 6.40 17.67 -31.16
CA THR A 19 7.78 17.17 -31.17
C THR A 19 7.83 15.91 -32.02
N THR A 20 8.62 15.96 -33.08
CA THR A 20 8.84 14.89 -34.06
C THR A 20 9.78 13.82 -33.52
N VAL A 21 9.30 12.58 -33.43
CA VAL A 21 10.16 11.38 -33.35
C VAL A 21 10.02 10.65 -34.67
N GLN A 22 11.13 10.50 -35.39
CA GLN A 22 11.18 9.80 -36.67
C GLN A 22 11.03 8.29 -36.44
N GLU A 23 10.01 7.71 -37.04
CA GLU A 23 9.72 6.28 -37.00
C GLU A 23 10.49 5.56 -38.12
N VAL A 24 11.33 4.60 -37.74
CA VAL A 24 12.07 3.71 -38.66
C VAL A 24 11.06 2.74 -39.30
N LYS A 25 10.81 2.92 -40.60
CA LYS A 25 9.90 2.06 -41.37
C LYS A 25 10.58 0.73 -41.68
N HIS A 26 10.22 -0.32 -40.94
CA HIS A 26 10.49 -1.69 -41.34
C HIS A 26 9.44 -2.12 -42.38
N ASN A 27 9.85 -2.11 -43.65
CA ASN A 27 9.07 -2.59 -44.78
C ASN A 27 8.91 -4.12 -44.68
N THR A 28 7.75 -4.60 -44.23
CA THR A 28 7.39 -6.01 -44.32
C THR A 28 6.20 -6.13 -45.24
N MET A 29 6.43 -6.68 -46.43
CA MET A 29 5.41 -6.94 -47.45
C MET A 29 4.26 -7.74 -46.86
N THR A 30 3.13 -7.09 -46.59
CA THR A 30 1.88 -7.77 -46.26
C THR A 30 1.28 -8.32 -47.54
N LYS A 31 1.38 -9.64 -47.74
CA LYS A 31 0.59 -10.35 -48.74
C LYS A 31 -0.88 -10.12 -48.43
N GLU A 32 -1.61 -9.58 -49.40
CA GLU A 32 -3.06 -9.41 -49.34
C GLU A 32 -3.75 -10.77 -49.22
N VAL A 33 -4.23 -11.09 -48.03
CA VAL A 33 -5.06 -12.27 -47.78
C VAL A 33 -6.52 -11.80 -47.68
N LYS A 34 -7.36 -12.38 -48.52
CA LYS A 34 -8.78 -12.04 -48.74
C LYS A 34 -9.55 -11.88 -47.41
N ASP A 35 -10.01 -10.66 -47.18
CA ASP A 35 -10.77 -10.20 -46.01
C ASP A 35 -12.20 -10.80 -45.99
N LYS A 36 -12.42 -11.85 -45.19
CA LYS A 36 -13.75 -12.29 -44.73
C LYS A 36 -13.85 -12.39 -43.19
N ASP A 37 -12.86 -11.87 -42.45
CA ASP A 37 -12.62 -12.20 -41.04
C ASP A 37 -12.71 -10.96 -40.10
N ARG A 38 -13.24 -9.83 -40.58
CA ARG A 38 -13.37 -8.59 -39.79
C ARG A 38 -14.62 -8.50 -38.92
N ASP A 39 -15.70 -9.25 -39.24
CA ASP A 39 -16.99 -9.17 -38.54
C ASP A 39 -17.30 -10.35 -37.60
N ILE A 40 -16.32 -11.24 -37.34
CA ILE A 40 -16.52 -12.39 -36.44
C ILE A 40 -16.16 -11.99 -35.00
N GLU A 41 -17.16 -12.02 -34.12
CA GLU A 41 -16.97 -11.79 -32.68
C GLU A 41 -16.09 -12.90 -32.08
N ARG A 42 -14.90 -12.57 -31.58
CA ARG A 42 -13.97 -13.56 -30.99
C ARG A 42 -14.09 -13.55 -29.47
N ILE A 43 -14.44 -14.70 -28.89
CA ILE A 43 -14.56 -14.89 -27.44
C ILE A 43 -13.35 -15.69 -26.96
N PHE A 44 -12.52 -15.10 -26.11
CA PHE A 44 -11.35 -15.78 -25.54
C PHE A 44 -11.72 -16.48 -24.22
N MET A 45 -11.33 -17.74 -24.09
CA MET A 45 -11.54 -18.53 -22.88
C MET A 45 -10.21 -19.09 -22.39
N GLU A 46 -9.78 -18.72 -21.19
CA GLU A 46 -8.62 -19.35 -20.56
C GLU A 46 -9.01 -20.65 -19.88
N VAL A 47 -8.28 -21.73 -20.16
CA VAL A 47 -8.56 -23.06 -19.59
C VAL A 47 -7.26 -23.69 -19.07
N PRO A 48 -7.24 -24.26 -17.85
CA PRO A 48 -6.10 -25.04 -17.39
C PRO A 48 -5.85 -26.27 -18.27
N PHE A 49 -4.61 -26.49 -18.69
CA PHE A 49 -4.19 -27.68 -19.41
C PHE A 49 -3.91 -28.81 -18.43
N THR A 50 -4.89 -29.71 -18.27
CA THR A 50 -4.79 -30.93 -17.45
C THR A 50 -4.68 -32.18 -18.34
N GLY A 51 -4.38 -32.03 -19.62
CA GLY A 51 -4.20 -33.11 -20.58
C GLY A 51 -5.42 -33.37 -21.49
N LYS A 52 -5.77 -34.64 -21.69
CA LYS A 52 -6.81 -35.06 -22.67
C LYS A 52 -8.20 -34.52 -22.32
N SER A 53 -8.51 -34.40 -21.03
CA SER A 53 -9.78 -33.84 -20.55
C SER A 53 -9.99 -32.40 -21.01
N THR A 54 -8.97 -31.54 -20.92
CA THR A 54 -9.01 -30.17 -21.42
C THR A 54 -9.30 -30.13 -22.92
N ARG A 55 -8.66 -31.00 -23.70
CA ARG A 55 -8.89 -31.04 -25.16
C ARG A 55 -10.34 -31.42 -25.48
N LYS A 56 -10.89 -32.43 -24.79
CA LYS A 56 -12.29 -32.85 -24.96
C LYS A 56 -13.24 -31.73 -24.55
N PHE A 57 -13.02 -31.12 -23.38
CA PHE A 57 -13.79 -29.96 -22.91
C PHE A 57 -13.80 -28.81 -23.92
N ILE A 58 -12.64 -28.45 -24.49
CA ILE A 58 -12.55 -27.41 -25.52
C ILE A 58 -13.34 -27.78 -26.77
N GLN A 59 -13.33 -29.05 -27.18
CA GLN A 59 -14.12 -29.53 -28.32
C GLN A 59 -15.61 -29.44 -28.05
N ASP A 60 -16.04 -29.88 -26.86
CA ASP A 60 -17.45 -29.86 -26.43
C ASP A 60 -17.95 -28.41 -26.36
N VAL A 61 -17.18 -27.50 -25.74
CA VAL A 61 -17.49 -26.06 -25.68
C VAL A 61 -17.57 -25.43 -27.07
N LYS A 62 -16.66 -25.78 -27.98
CA LYS A 62 -16.73 -25.31 -29.38
C LYS A 62 -17.93 -25.88 -30.13
N GLY A 63 -18.36 -27.10 -29.80
CA GLY A 63 -19.59 -27.69 -30.31
C GLY A 63 -20.80 -26.85 -29.90
N ILE A 64 -21.01 -26.73 -28.60
CA ILE A 64 -22.12 -25.98 -28.00
C ILE A 64 -22.13 -24.52 -28.48
N ALA A 65 -20.98 -23.88 -28.62
CA ALA A 65 -20.88 -22.50 -29.07
C ALA A 65 -21.36 -22.30 -30.52
N ARG A 66 -21.13 -23.27 -31.40
CA ARG A 66 -21.64 -23.22 -32.77
C ARG A 66 -23.17 -23.29 -32.81
N ASP A 67 -23.77 -24.05 -31.89
CA ASP A 67 -25.21 -24.22 -31.81
C ASP A 67 -25.90 -22.99 -31.21
N LEU A 68 -25.29 -22.37 -30.18
CA LEU A 68 -25.88 -21.23 -29.47
C LEU A 68 -25.57 -19.87 -30.12
N LYS A 69 -24.36 -19.66 -30.64
CA LYS A 69 -23.91 -18.38 -31.18
C LYS A 69 -22.98 -18.59 -32.38
N PRO A 70 -23.52 -18.98 -33.55
CA PRO A 70 -22.72 -19.30 -34.74
C PRO A 70 -21.93 -18.09 -35.29
N THR A 71 -22.34 -16.88 -34.94
CA THR A 71 -21.66 -15.62 -35.31
C THR A 71 -20.40 -15.35 -34.48
N ALA A 72 -20.23 -16.05 -33.34
CA ALA A 72 -19.08 -15.89 -32.46
C ALA A 72 -18.12 -17.08 -32.56
N LYS A 73 -16.82 -16.79 -32.53
CA LYS A 73 -15.73 -17.77 -32.54
C LYS A 73 -15.08 -17.86 -31.18
N ILE A 74 -15.24 -19.01 -30.50
CA ILE A 74 -14.54 -19.26 -29.23
C ILE A 74 -13.09 -19.68 -29.48
N ILE A 75 -12.17 -18.94 -28.87
CA ILE A 75 -10.73 -19.21 -28.85
C ILE A 75 -10.36 -19.63 -27.43
N ALA A 76 -10.18 -20.94 -27.24
CA ALA A 76 -9.70 -21.48 -25.98
C ALA A 76 -8.16 -21.41 -25.91
N VAL A 77 -7.65 -20.72 -24.90
CA VAL A 77 -6.22 -20.60 -24.60
C VAL A 77 -5.89 -21.52 -23.43
N SER A 78 -5.16 -22.60 -23.71
CA SER A 78 -4.72 -23.54 -22.68
C SER A 78 -3.49 -23.03 -21.94
N LYS A 79 -3.57 -22.90 -20.62
CA LYS A 79 -2.48 -22.45 -19.74
C LYS A 79 -2.15 -23.53 -18.71
N PRO A 80 -0.91 -23.66 -18.22
CA PRO A 80 -0.63 -24.57 -17.12
C PRO A 80 -1.49 -24.21 -15.89
N PRO A 81 -1.93 -25.19 -15.08
CA PRO A 81 -2.60 -24.90 -13.81
C PRO A 81 -1.75 -23.97 -12.93
N LYS A 82 -2.41 -23.10 -12.16
CA LYS A 82 -1.71 -22.25 -11.19
C LYS A 82 -0.97 -23.13 -10.18
N ALA A 83 0.22 -22.73 -9.78
CA ALA A 83 0.96 -23.43 -8.72
C ALA A 83 0.16 -23.46 -7.41
N VAL A 84 0.33 -24.51 -6.59
CA VAL A 84 -0.36 -24.74 -5.31
C VAL A 84 -0.41 -23.50 -4.41
N ARG A 85 0.69 -22.72 -4.36
CA ARG A 85 0.80 -21.44 -3.64
C ARG A 85 -0.25 -20.38 -3.97
N HIS A 86 -0.96 -20.51 -5.10
CA HIS A 86 -2.05 -19.60 -5.46
C HIS A 86 -3.38 -20.02 -4.85
N PHE A 87 -3.54 -21.30 -4.53
CA PHE A 87 -4.74 -21.83 -3.87
C PHE A 87 -4.65 -21.71 -2.35
N PHE A 88 -3.43 -21.81 -1.81
CA PHE A 88 -3.18 -21.73 -0.37
C PHE A 88 -2.18 -20.63 -0.08
N GLN A 89 -2.58 -19.69 0.81
CA GLN A 89 -1.65 -18.72 1.37
C GLN A 89 -0.59 -19.51 2.15
N ASN A 90 0.66 -19.46 1.70
CA ASN A 90 1.77 -20.22 2.32
C ASN A 90 2.14 -19.72 3.73
N LYS A 91 1.66 -18.53 4.13
CA LYS A 91 1.93 -17.91 5.43
C LYS A 91 0.63 -17.39 6.00
N ASP A 92 0.53 -17.41 7.32
CA ASP A 92 -0.57 -16.78 8.03
C ASP A 92 -0.63 -15.28 7.73
N PRO A 93 -1.84 -14.70 7.62
CA PRO A 93 -2.00 -13.28 7.40
C PRO A 93 -1.37 -12.50 8.57
N ILE A 94 -0.52 -11.54 8.23
CA ILE A 94 0.11 -10.67 9.22
C ILE A 94 -0.94 -9.69 9.75
N SER A 95 -1.15 -9.71 11.07
CA SER A 95 -2.03 -8.77 11.76
C SER A 95 -1.64 -7.34 11.48
N LYS A 96 -2.63 -6.45 11.51
CA LYS A 96 -2.52 -5.04 11.10
C LYS A 96 -1.32 -4.34 11.77
N ASP A 97 -1.14 -4.51 13.07
CA ASP A 97 -0.07 -3.87 13.86
C ASP A 97 1.33 -4.41 13.57
N LEU A 98 1.44 -5.60 13.00
CA LEU A 98 2.71 -6.23 12.65
C LEU A 98 3.07 -6.03 11.17
N GLN A 99 2.24 -5.32 10.39
CA GLN A 99 2.53 -5.04 8.99
C GLN A 99 3.65 -4.00 8.85
N SER A 100 4.41 -4.15 7.77
CA SER A 100 5.52 -3.27 7.38
C SER A 100 5.42 -2.89 5.91
N ASN A 101 6.21 -1.89 5.53
CA ASN A 101 6.26 -1.29 4.19
C ASN A 101 4.88 -0.79 3.74
N ILE A 102 4.29 0.04 4.60
CA ILE A 102 2.94 0.59 4.45
C ILE A 102 2.96 2.11 4.61
N VAL A 103 2.08 2.76 3.87
CA VAL A 103 1.67 4.15 4.11
C VAL A 103 0.43 4.11 4.97
N TYR A 104 0.44 4.85 6.07
CA TYR A 104 -0.62 4.82 7.06
C TYR A 104 -1.11 6.22 7.42
N LYS A 105 -2.33 6.29 7.92
CA LYS A 105 -2.98 7.49 8.40
C LYS A 105 -3.29 7.36 9.89
N LEU A 106 -2.81 8.31 10.68
CA LEU A 106 -3.21 8.53 12.07
C LEU A 106 -4.20 9.69 12.13
N SER A 107 -5.14 9.58 13.07
CA SER A 107 -6.13 10.62 13.34
C SER A 107 -6.03 11.02 14.81
N CYS A 108 -6.22 12.31 15.07
CA CYS A 108 -6.43 12.79 16.42
C CYS A 108 -7.86 12.47 16.87
N SER A 109 -8.04 12.10 18.14
CA SER A 109 -9.37 11.80 18.71
C SER A 109 -10.14 13.08 19.06
N SER A 110 -9.41 14.17 19.32
CA SER A 110 -9.98 15.43 19.84
C SER A 110 -10.14 16.52 18.78
N CYS A 111 -9.50 16.39 17.61
CA CYS A 111 -9.55 17.40 16.55
C CYS A 111 -9.43 16.74 15.16
N PRO A 112 -9.78 17.43 14.06
CA PRO A 112 -9.74 16.84 12.71
C PRO A 112 -8.31 16.67 12.17
N ALA A 113 -7.28 16.91 12.98
CA ALA A 113 -5.90 16.80 12.57
C ALA A 113 -5.55 15.35 12.25
N THR A 114 -4.91 15.15 11.11
CA THR A 114 -4.47 13.83 10.64
C THR A 114 -3.01 13.89 10.25
N TYR A 115 -2.34 12.75 10.36
CA TYR A 115 -0.96 12.54 9.97
C TYR A 115 -0.88 11.38 9.01
N ILE A 116 -0.15 11.54 7.92
CA ILE A 116 0.19 10.45 7.00
C ILE A 116 1.67 10.18 7.10
N GLY A 117 2.04 8.92 7.28
CA GLY A 117 3.43 8.52 7.34
C GLY A 117 3.68 7.25 6.56
N GLU A 118 4.91 7.02 6.14
CA GLU A 118 5.38 5.70 5.75
C GLU A 118 6.12 4.98 6.88
N THR A 119 6.18 3.66 6.79
CA THR A 119 7.08 2.86 7.63
C THR A 119 7.55 1.60 6.93
N THR A 120 8.86 1.37 6.95
CA THR A 120 9.50 0.10 6.57
C THR A 120 9.62 -0.86 7.75
N ARG A 121 9.43 -0.35 8.98
CA ARG A 121 9.39 -1.14 10.22
C ARG A 121 7.99 -1.70 10.45
N GLN A 122 7.82 -2.55 11.45
CA GLN A 122 6.48 -2.96 11.89
C GLN A 122 5.71 -1.75 12.44
N MET A 123 4.43 -1.63 12.09
CA MET A 123 3.59 -0.50 12.51
C MET A 123 3.65 -0.27 14.02
N PHE A 124 3.49 -1.33 14.81
CA PHE A 124 3.55 -1.24 16.27
C PHE A 124 4.80 -0.50 16.78
N ARG A 125 5.95 -0.73 16.14
CA ARG A 125 7.20 -0.05 16.51
C ARG A 125 7.14 1.44 16.15
N ARG A 126 6.57 1.76 14.99
CA ARG A 126 6.38 3.14 14.55
C ARG A 126 5.43 3.92 15.46
N LEU A 127 4.31 3.32 15.87
CA LEU A 127 3.39 3.94 16.83
C LEU A 127 4.08 4.21 18.18
N LYS A 128 4.92 3.27 18.64
CA LYS A 128 5.72 3.45 19.85
C LYS A 128 6.68 4.64 19.74
N GLU A 129 7.35 4.79 18.59
CA GLU A 129 8.22 5.95 18.31
C GLU A 129 7.45 7.27 18.36
N HIS A 130 6.16 7.27 18.01
CA HIS A 130 5.27 8.44 18.12
C HIS A 130 4.67 8.66 19.52
N GLY A 131 4.96 7.79 20.49
CA GLY A 131 4.49 7.94 21.89
C GLY A 131 3.35 7.01 22.29
N ALA A 132 2.96 6.03 21.46
CA ALA A 132 1.95 5.05 21.86
C ALA A 132 2.45 4.18 23.04
N MET A 133 1.67 4.14 24.12
CA MET A 133 1.93 3.22 25.23
C MET A 133 1.74 1.78 24.75
N GLN A 134 2.63 0.89 25.16
CA GLN A 134 2.49 -0.53 24.87
C GLN A 134 1.25 -1.04 25.62
N PRO A 135 0.44 -1.95 25.03
CA PRO A 135 -0.43 -2.76 25.86
C PRO A 135 0.47 -3.47 26.88
N SER A 136 0.12 -3.38 28.16
CA SER A 136 0.79 -4.16 29.20
C SER A 136 0.90 -5.59 28.69
N LYS A 137 2.09 -6.20 28.78
CA LYS A 137 2.26 -7.61 28.42
C LYS A 137 1.10 -8.36 29.06
N PRO A 138 0.39 -9.25 28.34
CA PRO A 138 -0.57 -10.12 28.99
C PRO A 138 0.22 -10.79 30.11
N THR A 139 -0.14 -10.48 31.36
CA THR A 139 0.32 -11.25 32.49
C THR A 139 0.00 -12.70 32.16
N PRO A 140 0.88 -13.67 32.45
CA PRO A 140 0.51 -15.06 32.34
C PRO A 140 -0.67 -15.29 33.29
N GLU A 141 -1.87 -15.07 32.79
CA GLU A 141 -3.11 -15.39 33.46
C GLU A 141 -3.20 -16.91 33.48
N ASP A 142 -3.39 -17.42 34.69
CA ASP A 142 -3.24 -18.81 35.07
C ASP A 142 -4.00 -19.74 34.12
N GLY A 143 -3.29 -20.57 33.35
CA GLY A 143 -3.99 -21.60 32.58
C GLY A 143 -3.19 -22.44 31.61
N VAL A 144 -2.15 -21.93 30.96
CA VAL A 144 -1.39 -22.73 29.99
C VAL A 144 -0.08 -23.22 30.61
N ARG A 145 -0.15 -24.38 31.28
CA ARG A 145 1.02 -25.18 31.63
C ARG A 145 1.77 -25.53 30.35
N ARG A 146 2.73 -24.70 29.94
CA ARG A 146 3.74 -25.12 28.95
C ARG A 146 4.45 -26.33 29.56
N SER A 147 4.37 -27.47 28.88
CA SER A 147 4.96 -28.73 29.31
C SER A 147 6.39 -28.49 29.77
N ALA A 148 6.67 -28.82 31.04
CA ALA A 148 7.98 -28.64 31.64
C ALA A 148 9.02 -29.54 30.93
N ARG A 149 9.74 -28.97 29.97
CA ARG A 149 10.99 -29.45 29.38
C ARG A 149 11.59 -28.19 28.75
N ILE A 150 12.54 -27.48 29.36
CA ILE A 150 13.94 -27.86 29.57
C ILE A 150 14.44 -27.11 30.83
N ALA A 151 14.54 -27.81 31.96
CA ALA A 151 15.27 -27.33 33.14
C ALA A 151 15.67 -28.52 34.02
N ALA A 152 16.54 -29.40 33.49
CA ALA A 152 17.26 -30.36 34.31
C ALA A 152 18.50 -30.86 33.55
N LYS A 153 19.68 -30.33 33.86
CA LYS A 153 20.72 -31.03 34.63
C LYS A 153 22.05 -30.26 34.52
N THR A 154 22.43 -29.65 35.62
CA THR A 154 23.80 -29.23 35.92
C THR A 154 24.75 -30.43 36.01
N LYS A 155 25.99 -30.22 35.55
CA LYS A 155 27.28 -30.88 35.93
C LYS A 155 27.56 -32.29 35.39
N ASN A 156 28.19 -32.35 34.21
CA ASN A 156 29.56 -32.86 33.99
C ASN A 156 29.78 -33.12 32.49
N GLY A 157 30.72 -32.40 31.87
CA GLY A 157 31.08 -32.59 30.47
C GLY A 157 31.63 -31.31 29.86
N SER A 158 32.95 -31.20 29.87
CA SER A 158 33.80 -30.17 29.25
C SER A 158 33.25 -29.54 27.96
N CYS A 159 33.05 -28.21 27.96
CA CYS A 159 33.50 -27.32 26.89
C CYS A 159 33.51 -25.84 27.37
N ASN A 160 34.40 -25.05 26.78
CA ASN A 160 35.04 -23.87 27.33
C ASN A 160 34.11 -22.74 27.82
N SER A 161 34.32 -22.34 29.07
CA SER A 161 33.78 -21.14 29.70
C SER A 161 34.55 -19.89 29.28
N VAL A 162 33.86 -18.94 28.65
CA VAL A 162 34.05 -17.52 28.95
C VAL A 162 32.70 -16.99 29.44
N ALA A 163 32.45 -17.19 30.73
CA ALA A 163 31.40 -16.47 31.44
C ALA A 163 32.08 -15.38 32.26
N LEU A 164 31.70 -14.13 32.01
CA LEU A 164 31.77 -13.05 32.98
C LEU A 164 30.66 -12.05 32.64
N CYS A 165 29.54 -12.16 33.34
CA CYS A 165 29.12 -11.07 34.22
C CYS A 165 28.16 -11.61 35.28
N SER A 166 28.58 -11.40 36.53
CA SER A 166 27.85 -11.69 37.75
C SER A 166 26.69 -10.72 37.93
N SER A 167 25.65 -11.22 38.57
CA SER A 167 24.51 -10.46 39.08
C SER A 167 24.95 -9.27 39.94
N SER A 168 24.47 -8.08 39.59
CA SER A 168 24.22 -6.99 40.53
C SER A 168 22.73 -6.77 40.61
N ASN A 169 22.18 -6.94 41.79
CA ASN A 169 20.87 -6.42 42.16
C ASN A 169 20.96 -4.89 42.13
N ASP A 170 20.24 -4.23 41.22
CA ASP A 170 19.96 -2.80 41.34
C ASP A 170 18.44 -2.59 41.39
N ARG A 171 17.99 -2.19 42.58
CA ARG A 171 16.70 -1.56 42.80
C ARG A 171 16.82 -0.11 42.35
N ASN A 172 15.82 0.35 41.60
CA ASN A 172 15.45 1.76 41.41
C ASN A 172 16.42 2.61 40.56
N GLY A 173 15.96 3.11 39.42
CA GLY A 173 16.72 4.10 38.67
C GLY A 173 16.37 4.19 37.20
N ASP A 174 15.35 4.99 36.92
CA ASP A 174 15.18 5.75 35.69
C ASP A 174 14.76 5.00 34.41
N ASN A 175 13.45 4.92 34.21
CA ASN A 175 12.84 4.64 32.92
C ASN A 175 12.58 5.97 32.19
N THR A 176 13.58 6.86 32.13
CA THR A 176 13.62 7.90 31.11
C THR A 176 13.84 7.19 29.77
N VAL A 177 12.74 6.70 29.20
CA VAL A 177 12.62 6.64 27.75
C VAL A 177 13.05 8.04 27.30
N SER A 178 14.19 8.12 26.62
CA SER A 178 14.60 9.33 25.91
C SER A 178 13.48 9.61 24.90
N THR A 179 12.51 10.41 25.32
CA THR A 179 11.38 10.83 24.51
C THR A 179 11.95 11.89 23.59
N ASP A 180 12.66 11.46 22.57
CA ASP A 180 13.08 12.33 21.47
C ASP A 180 11.79 12.67 20.70
N ASN A 181 10.99 13.58 21.28
CA ASN A 181 9.65 14.00 20.88
C ASN A 181 9.68 14.86 19.62
N ASN A 182 10.46 14.45 18.63
CA ASN A 182 10.68 15.23 17.42
C ASN A 182 9.68 14.88 16.30
N SER A 183 8.70 14.01 16.58
CA SER A 183 7.67 13.70 15.60
C SER A 183 6.53 14.71 15.68
N ALA A 184 5.98 15.10 14.53
CA ALA A 184 4.85 16.03 14.46
C ALA A 184 3.63 15.55 15.26
N VAL A 185 3.38 14.23 15.26
CA VAL A 185 2.30 13.59 16.03
C VAL A 185 2.53 13.73 17.54
N ALA A 186 3.75 13.46 18.01
CA ALA A 186 4.09 13.57 19.43
C ALA A 186 4.00 15.03 19.90
N ARG A 187 4.51 15.97 19.10
CA ARG A 187 4.44 17.40 19.38
C ARG A 187 2.99 17.90 19.46
N HIS A 188 2.15 17.52 18.51
CA HIS A 188 0.72 17.87 18.53
C HIS A 188 0.04 17.41 19.83
N ALA A 189 0.27 16.15 20.22
CA ALA A 189 -0.31 15.60 21.46
C ALA A 189 0.14 16.37 22.71
N GLN A 190 1.39 16.83 22.74
CA GLN A 190 1.95 17.58 23.88
C GLN A 190 1.45 19.02 23.93
N GLU A 191 1.48 19.73 22.81
CA GLU A 191 1.12 21.16 22.75
C GLU A 191 -0.38 21.38 22.97
N THR A 192 -1.21 20.48 22.42
CA THR A 192 -2.68 20.60 22.51
C THR A 192 -3.30 19.78 23.64
N GLY A 193 -2.53 18.87 24.25
CA GLY A 193 -3.07 17.90 25.21
C GLY A 193 -4.03 16.88 24.60
N HIS A 194 -4.10 16.79 23.27
CA HIS A 194 -5.00 15.87 22.58
C HIS A 194 -4.51 14.43 22.57
N ASN A 195 -5.45 13.49 22.49
CA ASN A 195 -5.14 12.06 22.39
C ASN A 195 -5.18 11.58 20.93
N ILE A 196 -4.12 10.91 20.49
CA ILE A 196 -4.04 10.29 19.17
C ILE A 196 -4.74 8.93 19.19
N ASP A 197 -5.51 8.62 18.14
CA ASP A 197 -6.12 7.30 18.03
C ASP A 197 -5.10 6.26 17.54
N TRP A 198 -4.48 5.58 18.50
CA TRP A 198 -3.50 4.51 18.25
C TRP A 198 -4.12 3.18 17.81
N LYS A 199 -5.45 3.02 17.84
CA LYS A 199 -6.14 1.76 17.51
C LYS A 199 -6.77 1.80 16.12
N ASN A 200 -7.47 2.89 15.78
CA ASN A 200 -8.20 3.02 14.52
C ASN A 200 -7.41 3.74 13.42
N TRP A 201 -6.10 3.52 13.37
CA TRP A 201 -5.24 3.99 12.28
C TRP A 201 -5.58 3.25 10.96
N ILE A 202 -5.31 3.83 9.79
CA ILE A 202 -5.72 3.25 8.50
C ILE A 202 -4.50 2.95 7.63
N ILE A 203 -4.48 1.82 6.93
CA ILE A 203 -3.49 1.54 5.88
C ILE A 203 -4.00 2.14 4.58
N LEU A 204 -3.27 3.10 4.02
CA LEU A 204 -3.61 3.71 2.73
C LEU A 204 -3.02 2.90 1.56
N SER A 205 -1.78 2.44 1.70
CA SER A 205 -1.13 1.64 0.65
C SER A 205 -0.01 0.75 1.19
N LYS A 206 0.43 -0.23 0.38
CA LYS A 206 1.52 -1.16 0.71
C LYS A 206 2.42 -1.38 -0.50
N ASP A 207 3.72 -1.11 -0.37
CA ASP A 207 4.72 -1.38 -1.42
C ASP A 207 5.96 -2.03 -0.80
N MET A 208 6.57 -3.01 -1.47
CA MET A 208 7.79 -3.64 -0.96
C MET A 208 9.05 -2.84 -1.27
N HIS A 209 8.99 -1.87 -2.20
CA HIS A 209 10.14 -1.07 -2.60
C HIS A 209 10.11 0.27 -1.84
N PRO A 210 11.12 0.59 -1.02
CA PRO A 210 11.13 1.81 -0.20
C PRO A 210 10.89 3.08 -1.02
N TYR A 211 11.56 3.22 -2.16
CA TYR A 211 11.37 4.38 -3.04
C TYR A 211 9.91 4.56 -3.51
N ARG A 212 9.23 3.47 -3.87
CA ARG A 212 7.82 3.53 -4.29
C ARG A 212 6.90 3.83 -3.12
N LEU A 213 7.28 3.39 -1.91
CA LEU A 213 6.56 3.71 -0.69
C LEU A 213 6.61 5.22 -0.43
N CYS A 214 7.79 5.85 -0.56
CA CYS A 214 7.94 7.30 -0.39
C CYS A 214 7.10 8.06 -1.42
N VAL A 215 7.10 7.59 -2.69
CA VAL A 215 6.26 8.18 -3.74
C VAL A 215 4.77 8.07 -3.38
N ARG A 216 4.32 6.93 -2.85
CA ARG A 216 2.93 6.74 -2.44
C ARG A 216 2.56 7.58 -1.22
N GLU A 217 3.48 7.77 -0.28
CA GLU A 217 3.30 8.68 0.84
C GLU A 217 3.10 10.11 0.34
N ALA A 218 3.98 10.58 -0.55
CA ALA A 218 3.89 11.92 -1.13
C ALA A 218 2.56 12.14 -1.88
N LEU A 219 2.13 11.15 -2.68
CA LEU A 219 0.83 11.19 -3.36
C LEU A 219 -0.33 11.23 -2.36
N ALA A 220 -0.28 10.42 -1.30
CA ALA A 220 -1.31 10.40 -0.27
C ALA A 220 -1.37 11.73 0.51
N ILE A 221 -0.23 12.34 0.82
CA ILE A 221 -0.17 13.66 1.45
C ILE A 221 -0.79 14.72 0.53
N ALA A 222 -0.47 14.67 -0.78
CA ALA A 222 -1.04 15.59 -1.76
C ALA A 222 -2.56 15.43 -1.92
N GLU A 223 -3.07 14.20 -1.86
CA GLU A 223 -4.49 13.88 -1.98
C GLU A 223 -5.28 14.27 -0.71
N PHE A 224 -4.78 13.90 0.47
CA PHE A 224 -5.52 14.04 1.73
C PHE A 224 -5.21 15.32 2.52
N GLN A 225 -4.15 16.04 2.17
CA GLN A 225 -3.72 17.29 2.80
C GLN A 225 -3.75 17.25 4.34
N PRO A 226 -3.04 16.28 4.97
CA PRO A 226 -3.06 16.10 6.43
C PRO A 226 -2.40 17.27 7.16
N SER A 227 -3.11 17.87 8.11
CA SER A 227 -2.65 19.07 8.83
C SER A 227 -1.44 18.86 9.74
N LEU A 228 -1.10 17.62 10.09
CA LEU A 228 0.07 17.33 10.94
C LEU A 228 1.36 17.12 10.14
N ASN A 229 1.28 16.99 8.81
CA ASN A 229 2.44 16.83 7.94
C ASN A 229 3.02 18.18 7.56
N VAL A 230 3.65 18.87 8.52
CA VAL A 230 4.28 20.17 8.23
C VAL A 230 5.73 19.95 7.79
N THR A 231 6.00 20.11 6.49
CA THR A 231 7.33 20.45 5.99
C THR A 231 7.51 21.94 6.17
N GLY A 232 8.49 22.37 6.97
CA GLY A 232 8.60 23.75 7.44
C GLY A 232 8.75 24.78 6.32
N THR A 233 7.63 25.30 5.81
CA THR A 233 7.49 26.60 5.13
C THR A 233 6.01 27.00 5.13
N GLU A 234 5.51 27.52 6.26
CA GLU A 234 4.33 28.39 6.26
C GLU A 234 4.78 29.73 6.87
N THR A 235 5.48 30.53 6.07
CA THR A 235 5.62 31.96 6.33
C THR A 235 4.28 32.60 6.05
N GLN A 236 3.86 33.42 7.00
CA GLN A 236 2.55 33.99 7.17
C GLN A 236 2.01 34.69 5.92
N GLN A 237 0.70 34.56 5.75
CA GLN A 237 -0.15 35.36 4.92
C GLN A 237 0.04 36.85 5.26
N GLU A 238 0.70 37.60 4.38
CA GLU A 238 0.66 39.07 4.42
C GLU A 238 -0.67 39.51 3.79
N ASP A 239 -1.58 40.01 4.62
CA ASP A 239 -2.82 40.65 4.18
C ASP A 239 -2.50 41.88 3.30
N PRO A 240 -3.31 42.20 2.27
CA PRO A 240 -3.09 43.38 1.43
C PRO A 240 -3.33 44.64 2.26
N ILE A 241 -2.24 45.29 2.68
CA ILE A 241 -2.28 46.64 3.26
C ILE A 241 -2.94 47.56 2.23
N GLY A 242 -4.05 48.17 2.65
CA GLY A 242 -4.89 49.02 1.82
C GLY A 242 -4.12 50.13 1.11
N ALA A 243 -4.44 50.31 -0.17
CA ALA A 243 -4.11 51.52 -0.89
C ALA A 243 -4.95 52.68 -0.33
N PRO A 244 -4.34 53.77 0.17
CA PRO A 244 -5.07 55.03 0.30
C PRO A 244 -5.25 55.66 -1.09
N MET A 245 -6.35 56.42 -1.21
CA MET A 245 -6.84 57.11 -2.42
C MET A 245 -5.81 57.94 -3.16
#